data_AF-A0A7Z2VTL8-F1
#
_entry.id   AF-A0A7Z2VTL8-F1
#
_cell.length_a   1.000
_cell.length_b   1.000
_cell.length_c   1.000
_cell.angle_alpha   90.00
_cell.angle_beta   90.00
_cell.angle_gamma   90.00
#
_symmetry.space_group_name_H-M   'P 1'
#
loop_
_entity.id
_entity.type
_entity.pdbx_description
1 polymer ?
#
loop_
_entity_poly.entity_id
_entity_poly.type
_entity_poly.pdbx_seq_one_letter_code
_entity_poly.pdbx_strand_id
1 'polypeptide(L)'
;MTGKLNIVLTVLLVGCALSVVNARYQARHLFIDLERLQQQQRQLDIDWSQLQLDQSTLGKNERIEQIAVSKLNMAPLTPARTQYLTEGAQ
;
A
#
# COMPACT_ATOMS: atom_id res chain seq x y z
N MET A 1 43.26 11.72 47.30
CA MET A 1 42.28 10.65 46.97
C MET A 1 41.49 10.90 45.68
N THR A 2 41.71 12.04 45.00
CA THR A 2 40.95 12.49 43.81
C THR A 2 41.29 11.75 42.50
N GLY A 3 42.55 11.35 42.29
CA GLY A 3 42.96 10.69 41.03
C GLY A 3 42.30 9.33 40.77
N LYS A 4 41.98 8.58 41.84
CA LYS A 4 41.29 7.30 41.74
C LYS A 4 39.86 7.46 41.24
N LEU A 5 39.17 8.52 41.68
CA LEU A 5 37.80 8.83 41.29
C LEU A 5 37.72 9.22 39.80
N ASN A 6 38.66 10.02 39.32
CA ASN A 6 38.73 10.39 37.91
C ASN A 6 38.92 9.17 37.00
N ILE A 7 39.81 8.24 37.36
CA ILE A 7 40.02 7.02 36.57
C ILE A 7 38.74 6.19 36.49
N VAL A 8 38.02 6.03 37.60
CA VAL A 8 36.74 5.30 37.61
C VAL A 8 35.71 5.97 36.70
N LEU A 9 35.59 7.30 36.76
CA LEU A 9 34.69 8.08 35.89
C LEU A 9 35.07 7.93 34.40
N THR A 10 36.36 7.97 34.07
CA THR A 10 36.82 7.79 32.68
C THR A 10 36.49 6.40 32.17
N VAL A 11 36.73 5.35 32.97
CA VAL A 11 36.39 3.97 32.57
C VAL A 11 34.89 3.80 32.40
N LEU A 12 34.07 4.37 33.30
CA LEU A 12 32.62 4.35 33.20
C LEU A 12 32.14 5.04 31.92
N LEU A 13 32.71 6.21 31.59
CA LEU A 13 32.38 6.98 30.39
C LEU A 13 32.71 6.19 29.12
N VAL A 14 33.90 5.58 29.05
CA VAL A 14 34.31 4.74 27.91
C VAL A 14 33.39 3.53 27.77
N GLY A 15 33.05 2.87 28.88
CA GLY A 15 32.10 1.76 28.88
C GLY A 15 30.72 2.17 28.34
N CYS A 16 30.24 3.34 28.74
CA CYS A 16 28.97 3.89 28.26
C CYS A 16 29.01 4.20 26.76
N ALA A 17 30.10 4.82 26.28
CA ALA A 17 30.30 5.10 24.87
C ALA A 17 30.33 3.83 24.01
N LEU A 18 31.07 2.80 24.43
CA LEU A 18 31.13 1.51 23.74
C LEU A 18 29.77 0.78 23.73
N SER A 19 29.05 0.83 24.85
CA SER A 19 27.71 0.24 24.96
C SER A 19 26.73 0.87 23.97
N VAL A 20 26.72 2.21 23.87
CA VAL A 20 25.87 2.93 22.92
C VAL A 20 26.23 2.57 21.48
N VAL A 21 27.51 2.49 21.14
CA VAL A 21 27.95 2.10 19.79
C VAL A 21 27.50 0.67 19.45
N ASN A 22 27.66 -0.27 20.38
CA ASN A 22 27.22 -1.65 20.18
C ASN A 22 25.70 -1.75 20.03
N ALA A 23 24.95 -1.09 20.91
CA ALA A 23 23.49 -0.99 20.82
C ALA A 23 23.06 -0.38 19.47
N ARG A 24 23.80 0.62 18.99
CA ARG A 24 23.53 1.25 17.70
C ARG A 24 23.82 0.34 16.52
N TYR A 25 24.87 -0.46 16.60
CA TYR A 25 25.23 -1.45 15.59
C TYR A 25 24.17 -2.57 15.50
N GLN A 26 23.77 -3.14 16.63
CA GLN A 26 22.72 -4.16 16.68
C GLN A 26 21.37 -3.62 16.20
N ALA A 27 20.99 -2.42 16.63
CA ALA A 27 19.77 -1.78 16.16
C ALA A 27 19.76 -1.57 14.64
N ARG A 28 20.92 -1.26 14.04
CA ARG A 28 21.04 -1.08 12.58
C ARG A 28 20.90 -2.41 11.84
N HIS A 29 21.46 -3.49 12.38
CA HIS A 29 21.34 -4.82 11.79
C HIS A 29 19.89 -5.32 11.83
N LEU A 30 19.23 -5.21 12.98
CA LEU A 30 17.84 -5.63 13.13
C LEU A 30 16.88 -4.79 12.27
N PHE A 31 17.19 -3.51 12.07
CA PHE A 31 16.42 -2.64 11.20
C PHE A 31 16.49 -3.05 9.72
N ILE A 32 17.66 -3.52 9.24
CA ILE A 32 17.82 -3.99 7.86
C ILE A 32 16.96 -5.22 7.59
N ASP A 33 16.89 -6.17 8.54
CA ASP A 33 16.07 -7.36 8.36
C ASP A 33 14.57 -7.04 8.40
N LEU A 34 14.14 -6.11 9.26
CA LEU A 34 12.78 -5.59 9.22
C LEU A 34 12.47 -4.90 7.88
N GLU A 35 13.39 -4.09 7.37
CA GLU A 35 13.23 -3.35 6.13
C GLU A 35 13.10 -4.29 4.92
N ARG A 36 13.83 -5.42 4.91
CA ARG A 36 13.70 -6.47 3.88
C ARG A 36 12.31 -7.11 3.85
N LEU A 37 11.78 -7.50 5.01
CA LEU A 37 10.42 -8.06 5.10
C LEU A 37 9.37 -7.03 4.65
N GLN A 38 9.56 -5.76 5.05
CA GLN A 38 8.66 -4.69 4.67
C GLN A 38 8.72 -4.38 3.16
N GLN A 39 9.89 -4.51 2.52
CA GLN A 39 10.04 -4.41 1.07
C GLN A 39 9.29 -5.53 0.35
N GLN A 40 9.37 -6.78 0.82
CA GLN A 40 8.64 -7.90 0.25
C GLN A 40 7.12 -7.69 0.35
N GLN A 41 6.64 -7.20 1.49
CA GLN A 41 5.21 -6.89 1.67
C GLN A 41 4.75 -5.81 0.69
N ARG A 42 5.53 -4.75 0.50
CA ARG A 42 5.23 -3.68 -0.46
C ARG A 42 5.18 -4.19 -1.90
N GLN A 43 6.09 -5.10 -2.28
CA GLN A 43 6.08 -5.67 -3.62
C GLN A 43 4.79 -6.46 -3.89
N LEU A 44 4.37 -7.28 -2.93
CA LEU A 44 3.13 -8.05 -3.04
C LEU A 44 1.89 -7.15 -3.18
N ASP A 45 1.85 -6.03 -2.46
CA ASP A 45 0.73 -5.09 -2.48
C ASP A 45 0.64 -4.37 -3.85
N ILE A 46 1.79 -4.02 -4.42
CA ILE A 46 1.88 -3.48 -5.79
C ILE A 46 1.37 -4.50 -6.80
N ASP A 47 1.89 -5.74 -6.75
CA ASP A 47 1.48 -6.81 -7.68
C ASP A 47 -0.03 -7.09 -7.55
N TRP A 48 -0.57 -7.06 -6.33
CA TRP A 48 -2.00 -7.20 -6.08
C TRP A 48 -2.82 -6.04 -6.66
N SER A 49 -2.36 -4.80 -6.47
CA SER A 49 -3.02 -3.61 -7.04
C SER A 49 -3.03 -3.64 -8.57
N GLN A 50 -1.96 -4.13 -9.19
CA GLN A 50 -1.86 -4.30 -10.63
C GLN A 50 -2.83 -5.38 -11.12
N LEU A 51 -2.88 -6.55 -10.45
CA LEU A 51 -3.84 -7.60 -10.79
C LEU A 51 -5.29 -7.12 -10.62
N GLN A 52 -5.56 -6.28 -9.64
CA GLN A 52 -6.89 -5.72 -9.42
C GLN A 52 -7.27 -4.69 -10.50
N LEU A 53 -6.32 -3.90 -10.98
CA LEU A 53 -6.51 -3.03 -12.15
C LEU A 53 -6.76 -3.86 -13.42
N ASP A 54 -6.00 -4.93 -13.65
CA ASP A 54 -6.20 -5.84 -14.78
C ASP A 54 -7.58 -6.50 -14.73
N GLN A 55 -8.05 -6.91 -13.54
CA GLN A 55 -9.39 -7.47 -13.35
C GLN A 55 -10.51 -6.42 -13.49
N SER A 56 -10.25 -5.17 -13.13
CA SER A 56 -11.21 -4.07 -13.27
C SER A 56 -11.56 -3.82 -14.73
N THR A 57 -10.62 -4.09 -15.64
CA THR A 57 -10.83 -4.03 -17.10
C THR A 57 -11.80 -5.12 -17.59
N LEU A 58 -11.83 -6.29 -16.96
CA LEU A 58 -12.64 -7.45 -17.39
C LEU A 58 -13.98 -7.61 -16.64
N GLY A 59 -14.21 -6.83 -15.58
CA GLY A 59 -15.23 -7.12 -14.58
C GLY A 59 -16.62 -6.51 -14.77
N LYS A 60 -16.84 -5.43 -15.54
CA LYS A 60 -18.12 -4.70 -15.39
C LYS A 60 -18.85 -4.16 -16.61
N ASN A 61 -18.22 -3.92 -17.77
CA ASN A 61 -18.96 -3.32 -18.91
C ASN A 61 -18.99 -4.18 -20.17
N GLU A 62 -17.86 -4.73 -20.63
CA GLU A 62 -17.85 -5.41 -21.94
C GLU A 62 -18.66 -6.72 -21.99
N ARG A 63 -18.58 -7.58 -20.97
CA ARG A 63 -19.29 -8.89 -21.03
C ARG A 63 -20.80 -8.75 -20.85
N ILE A 64 -21.27 -7.81 -20.04
CA ILE A 64 -22.71 -7.59 -19.83
C ILE A 64 -23.32 -6.94 -21.07
N GLU A 65 -22.62 -5.97 -21.66
CA GLU A 65 -23.06 -5.30 -22.90
C GLU A 65 -23.04 -6.27 -24.09
N GLN A 66 -22.00 -7.09 -24.26
CA GLN A 66 -21.96 -8.09 -25.32
C GLN A 66 -23.08 -9.13 -25.19
N ILE A 67 -23.40 -9.60 -23.98
CA ILE A 67 -24.51 -10.54 -23.78
C ILE A 67 -25.86 -9.86 -24.01
N ALA A 68 -26.06 -8.61 -23.57
CA ALA A 68 -27.29 -7.86 -23.78
C ALA A 68 -27.54 -7.54 -25.26
N VAL A 69 -26.51 -7.16 -26.01
CA VAL A 69 -26.61 -6.87 -27.45
C VAL A 69 -26.78 -8.18 -28.24
N SER A 70 -25.96 -9.21 -27.97
CA SER A 70 -25.95 -10.43 -28.79
C SER A 70 -27.07 -11.43 -28.46
N LYS A 71 -27.46 -11.58 -27.18
CA LYS A 71 -28.48 -12.55 -26.77
C LYS A 71 -29.86 -11.95 -26.56
N LEU A 72 -29.96 -10.65 -26.23
CA LEU A 72 -31.25 -9.99 -26.00
C LEU A 72 -31.67 -9.02 -27.12
N ASN A 73 -30.86 -8.85 -28.17
CA ASN A 73 -31.16 -7.91 -29.28
C ASN A 73 -31.48 -6.48 -28.77
N MET A 74 -30.88 -6.08 -27.65
CA MET A 74 -31.09 -4.74 -27.09
C MET A 74 -30.27 -3.72 -27.91
N ALA A 75 -30.98 -2.85 -28.61
CA ALA A 75 -30.38 -1.67 -29.25
C ALA A 75 -30.12 -0.59 -28.18
N PRO A 76 -28.98 0.13 -28.23
CA PRO A 76 -28.70 1.23 -27.31
C PRO A 76 -29.77 2.30 -27.47
N LEU A 77 -30.31 2.79 -26.34
CA LEU A 77 -31.31 3.85 -26.31
C LEU A 77 -30.66 5.17 -26.74
N THR A 78 -30.75 5.50 -28.02
CA THR A 78 -30.35 6.81 -28.56
C THR A 78 -31.31 7.89 -28.02
N PRO A 79 -30.83 9.10 -27.64
CA PRO A 79 -31.68 10.20 -27.14
C PRO A 79 -32.80 10.65 -28.10
N ALA A 80 -32.78 10.18 -29.35
CA ALA A 80 -33.87 10.32 -30.32
C ALA A 80 -35.12 9.46 -30.02
N ARG A 81 -35.05 8.50 -29.08
CA ARG A 81 -36.14 7.55 -28.76
C ARG A 81 -36.67 7.67 -27.33
N THR A 82 -36.28 8.71 -26.60
CA THR A 82 -36.76 9.01 -25.25
C THR A 82 -37.89 10.03 -25.31
N GLN A 83 -39.13 9.59 -25.04
CA GLN A 83 -40.26 10.49 -24.84
C GLN A 83 -40.34 10.83 -23.35
N TYR A 84 -40.01 12.07 -23.01
CA TYR A 84 -40.22 12.60 -21.67
C TYR A 84 -41.72 12.82 -21.47
N LEU A 85 -42.36 11.94 -20.70
CA LEU A 85 -43.70 12.21 -20.19
C LEU A 85 -43.55 13.24 -19.06
N THR A 86 -43.67 14.53 -19.39
CA THR A 86 -44.03 15.54 -18.41
C THR A 86 -45.45 15.21 -17.97
N GLU A 87 -45.63 14.71 -16.75
CA GLU A 87 -46.95 14.63 -16.14
C GLU A 87 -47.52 16.05 -16.12
N GLY A 88 -48.55 16.25 -16.95
CA GLY A 88 -49.24 17.52 -17.09
C GLY A 88 -49.81 17.94 -15.75
N ALA A 89 -49.53 19.19 -15.41
CA ALA A 89 -50.29 19.96 -14.45
C ALA A 89 -51.79 19.80 -14.71
N GLN A 90 -52.53 19.41 -13.67
CA GLN A 90 -53.91 19.77 -13.41
C GLN A 90 -54.16 19.73 -11.91
#